data_AF-A0A6B0DWK8-F1
#
_entry.id   AF-A0A6B0DWK8-F1
#
_cell.length_a   1.000
_cell.length_b   1.000
_cell.length_c   1.000
_cell.angle_alpha   90.00
_cell.angle_beta   90.00
_cell.angle_gamma   90.00
#
_symmetry.space_group_name_H-M   'P 1'
#
loop_
_entity.id
_entity.type
_entity.pdbx_description
1 polymer ?
#
loop_
_entity_poly.entity_id
_entity_poly.type
_entity_poly.pdbx_seq_one_letter_code
_entity_poly.pdbx_strand_id
1 'polypeptide(L)' 'MVTSKTPLRITFAGGGTDIPSYYRKYGPGAVVSATINKYIYVTVAKNFYRDEIRVSYSKTENAIKNVEDIQHP' A
#
# COMPACT_ATOMS: atom_id res chain seq x y z
N MET A 1 14.03 14.38 0.72
CA MET A 1 13.44 13.15 1.31
C MET A 1 12.02 13.49 1.70
N VAL A 2 11.06 12.68 1.30
CA VAL A 2 9.64 12.84 1.60
C VAL A 2 9.16 11.54 2.23
N THR A 3 8.46 11.63 3.36
CA THR A 3 7.92 10.46 4.07
C THR A 3 6.42 10.64 4.25
N SER A 4 5.65 9.62 3.88
CA SER A 4 4.23 9.52 4.21
C SER A 4 4.03 8.63 5.43
N LYS A 5 3.00 8.95 6.22
CA LYS A 5 2.55 8.18 7.39
C LYS A 5 1.07 7.89 7.21
N THR A 6 0.74 6.62 6.98
CA THR A 6 -0.65 6.20 6.70
C THR A 6 -1.15 5.35 7.87
N PRO A 7 -2.26 5.74 8.54
CA PRO A 7 -2.81 4.94 9.63
C PRO A 7 -3.44 3.65 9.11
N LEU A 8 -3.22 2.56 9.84
CA LEU A 8 -3.99 1.33 9.68
C LEU A 8 -5.40 1.52 10.26
N ARG A 9 -6.34 0.70 9.79
CA ARG A 9 -7.73 0.68 10.27
C ARG A 9 -8.14 -0.70 10.75
N ILE A 10 -9.12 -0.70 11.65
CA ILE A 10 -9.89 -1.90 12.01
C ILE A 10 -11.35 -1.69 11.62
N THR A 11 -12.01 -2.79 11.25
CA THR A 11 -13.43 -2.79 10.91
C THR A 11 -14.23 -3.25 12.12
N PHE A 12 -15.25 -2.49 12.49
CA PHE A 12 -16.17 -2.83 13.59
C PHE A 12 -17.40 -3.58 13.09
N ALA A 13 -17.93 -3.19 11.93
CA ALA A 13 -19.13 -3.79 11.34
C ALA A 13 -19.09 -3.73 9.81
N GLY A 14 -19.77 -4.68 9.17
CA GLY A 14 -19.96 -4.72 7.72
C GLY A 14 -18.73 -5.13 6.91
N GLY A 15 -17.69 -5.68 7.55
CA GLY A 15 -16.50 -6.16 6.85
C GLY A 15 -16.83 -7.24 5.83
N GLY A 16 -16.33 -7.07 4.61
CA GLY A 16 -16.60 -7.98 3.50
C GLY A 16 -17.90 -7.70 2.76
N THR A 17 -18.67 -6.68 3.13
CA THR A 17 -19.80 -6.22 2.30
C THR A 17 -19.35 -5.32 1.14
N ASP A 18 -18.14 -4.76 1.25
CA ASP A 18 -17.46 -3.89 0.29
C ASP A 18 -16.78 -4.65 -0.87
N ILE A 19 -16.72 -5.98 -0.81
CA ILE A 19 -16.09 -6.79 -1.86
C ILE A 19 -17.08 -7.14 -2.99
N PRO A 20 -16.61 -7.26 -4.25
CA PRO A 20 -17.48 -7.54 -5.41
C PRO A 20 -18.36 -8.78 -5.28
N SER A 21 -17.88 -9.84 -4.63
CA SER A 21 -18.65 -11.08 -4.46
C SER A 21 -19.88 -10.90 -3.57
N TYR A 22 -19.88 -9.89 -2.69
CA TYR A 22 -21.02 -9.56 -1.85
C TYR A 22 -21.96 -8.56 -2.54
N TYR A 23 -21.48 -7.35 -2.84
CA TYR A 23 -22.40 -6.26 -3.23
C TYR A 23 -23.08 -6.49 -4.59
N ARG A 24 -22.47 -7.28 -5.48
CA ARG A 24 -23.09 -7.65 -6.77
C ARG A 24 -24.26 -8.62 -6.62
N LYS A 25 -24.32 -9.37 -5.51
CA LYS A 25 -25.34 -10.39 -5.26
C LYS A 25 -26.41 -9.95 -4.27
N TYR A 26 -26.01 -9.24 -3.21
CA TYR A 26 -26.87 -8.93 -2.07
C TYR A 26 -27.29 -7.46 -1.98
N GLY A 27 -26.82 -6.62 -2.91
CA GLY A 27 -27.08 -5.17 -2.91
C GLY A 27 -25.95 -4.38 -2.25
N PRO A 28 -26.10 -3.04 -2.12
CA PRO A 28 -25.03 -2.17 -1.64
C PRO A 28 -24.52 -2.57 -0.25
N GLY A 29 -23.19 -2.59 -0.10
CA GLY A 29 -22.51 -2.83 1.18
C GLY A 29 -22.24 -1.54 1.94
N ALA A 30 -21.95 -1.67 3.23
CA ALA A 30 -21.53 -0.58 4.09
C ALA A 30 -20.57 -1.09 5.16
N VAL A 31 -19.53 -0.31 5.47
CA VAL A 31 -18.51 -0.68 6.45
C VAL A 31 -18.36 0.44 7.47
N VAL A 32 -18.34 0.09 8.76
CA VAL A 32 -17.98 1.00 9.85
C VAL A 32 -16.59 0.64 10.34
N SER A 33 -15.63 1.54 10.17
CA SER A 33 -14.22 1.33 10.52
C SER A 33 -13.62 2.60 11.13
N ALA A 34 -12.57 2.44 11.94
CA ALA A 34 -11.76 3.57 12.41
C ALA A 34 -10.27 3.25 12.29
N THR A 35 -9.48 4.31 12.21
CA THR A 35 -8.03 4.23 12.28
C THR A 35 -7.56 3.88 13.68
N ILE A 36 -6.41 3.24 13.77
CA ILE A 36 -5.76 2.91 15.05
C ILE A 36 -4.38 3.58 15.11
N ASN A 37 -3.77 3.57 16.29
CA ASN A 37 -2.42 4.10 16.53
C ASN A 37 -1.30 3.18 15.99
N LYS A 38 -1.50 2.60 14.80
CA LYS A 38 -0.54 1.80 14.05
C LYS A 38 -0.45 2.36 12.63
N TYR A 39 0.75 2.43 12.08
CA TYR A 39 1.01 3.19 10.85
C TYR A 39 1.95 2.44 9.92
N ILE A 40 1.73 2.60 8.61
CA ILE A 40 2.69 2.27 7.56
C ILE A 40 3.41 3.55 7.17
N TYR A 41 4.72 3.43 6.94
CA TYR A 41 5.57 4.53 6.50
C TYR A 41 6.15 4.20 5.13
N VAL A 42 6.06 5.14 4.19
CA VAL A 42 6.74 5.06 2.90
C VAL A 42 7.64 6.28 2.77
N THR A 43 8.92 6.06 2.49
CA THR A 43 9.90 7.14 2.34
C THR A 43 10.51 7.11 0.95
N VAL A 44 10.54 8.27 0.30
CA VAL A 44 11.18 8.49 -0.98
C VAL A 44 12.30 9.50 -0.80
N ALA A 45 13.50 9.15 -1.25
CA ALA A 45 14.66 10.02 -1.25
C ALA A 45 15.36 9.94 -2.61
N LYS A 46 16.13 10.97 -2.96
CA LYS A 46 17.02 10.88 -4.11
C LYS A 46 18.04 9.78 -3.82
N ASN A 47 18.21 8.86 -4.77
CA ASN A 47 19.24 7.85 -4.67
C ASN A 47 20.62 8.48 -4.89
N PHE A 48 21.66 7.88 -4.28
CA PHE A 48 23.04 8.29 -4.48
C PHE A 48 23.53 7.94 -5.89
N TYR A 49 23.11 6.78 -6.40
CA TYR A 49 23.37 6.35 -7.77
C TYR A 49 22.29 6.92 -8.69
N ARG A 50 22.69 7.77 -9.66
CA ARG A 50 21.75 8.51 -10.52
C ARG A 50 20.84 7.62 -11.35
N ASP A 51 21.37 6.50 -11.82
CA ASP A 51 20.68 5.61 -12.76
C ASP A 51 20.10 4.37 -12.07
N GLU A 52 20.00 4.38 -10.74
CA GLU A 52 19.49 3.25 -9.97
C GLU A 52 18.18 3.62 -9.27
N ILE A 53 17.17 2.79 -9.48
CA ILE A 53 15.93 2.81 -8.72
C ILE A 53 16.03 1.73 -7.66
N ARG A 54 16.07 2.13 -6.40
CA ARG A 54 16.08 1.20 -5.26
C ARG A 54 14.71 1.15 -4.61
N VAL A 55 14.13 -0.05 -4.54
CA VAL A 55 12.89 -0.30 -3.82
C VAL A 55 13.15 -1.32 -2.71
N SER A 56 12.74 -0.97 -1.48
CA SER A 56 12.93 -1.80 -0.30
C SER A 56 11.59 -2.11 0.36
N TYR A 57 11.23 -3.38 0.36
CA TYR A 57 10.08 -3.97 1.06
C TYR A 57 10.56 -5.24 1.79
N SER A 58 9.84 -6.36 1.71
CA SER A 58 10.35 -7.67 2.17
C SER A 58 11.62 -8.14 1.44
N LYS A 59 11.93 -7.52 0.29
CA LYS A 59 13.20 -7.66 -0.45
C LYS A 59 13.73 -6.27 -0.81
N THR A 60 15.03 -6.19 -1.09
CA THR A 60 15.62 -5.00 -1.71
C THR A 60 15.92 -5.31 -3.16
N GLU A 61 15.39 -4.46 -4.04
CA GLU A 61 15.60 -4.53 -5.48
C GLU A 61 16.28 -3.25 -5.96
N ASN A 62 17.26 -3.42 -6.84
CA ASN A 62 18.01 -2.33 -7.45
C ASN A 62 17.87 -2.48 -8.96
N ALA A 63 17.03 -1.64 -9.56
CA ALA A 63 16.81 -1.60 -11.00
C ALA A 63 17.70 -0.51 -11.63
N ILE A 64 18.27 -0.81 -12.80
CA ILE A 64 19.19 0.10 -13.47
C ILE A 64 18.48 0.72 -14.68
N LYS A 65 18.33 2.05 -14.65
CA LYS A 65 17.71 2.92 -15.69
C LYS A 65 16.21 2.76 -15.89
N ASN A 66 15.64 1.57 -15.74
CA ASN A 66 14.24 1.28 -16.07
C ASN A 66 13.45 0.78 -14.85
N VAL A 67 12.18 1.16 -14.74
CA VAL A 67 11.31 0.76 -13.62
C VAL A 67 10.80 -0.68 -13.80
N GLU A 68 10.76 -1.14 -15.05
CA GLU A 68 10.29 -2.45 -15.49
C GLU A 68 11.17 -3.60 -14.99
N ASP A 69 12.40 -3.31 -14.57
CA ASP A 69 13.32 -4.31 -14.01
C ASP A 69 12.97 -4.66 -12.54
N ILE A 70 12.00 -3.96 -11.93
CA ILE A 70 11.51 -4.22 -10.58
C ILE A 70 10.44 -5.31 -10.64
N GLN A 71 10.63 -6.39 -9.87
CA GLN A 71 9.73 -7.53 -9.83
C GLN A 71 8.58 -7.40 -8.81
N HIS A 72 8.62 -6.39 -7.95
CA HIS A 72 7.61 -6.17 -6.92
C HIS A 72 6.18 -6.28 -7.48
N PRO A 73 5.31 -7.15 -6.91
CA PRO A 73 3.91 -7.30 -7.33
C PRO A 73 3.06 -6.04 -7.17
#